data_AF-A0A453DW22-F1
#
_entry.id   AF-A0A453DW22-F1
#
_cell.length_a   1.000
_cell.length_b   1.000
_cell.length_c   1.000
_cell.angle_alpha   90.00
_cell.angle_beta   90.00
_cell.angle_gamma   90.00
#
_symmetry.space_group_name_H-M   'P 1'
#
loop_
_entity.id
_entity.type
_entity.pdbx_description
1 polymer ?
#
loop_
_entity_poly.entity_id
_entity_poly.type
_entity_poly.pdbx_seq_one_letter_code
_entity_poly.pdbx_strand_id
1 'polypeptide(L)'
;SFPCPLYGKVPLSLALSPRIISEVAKFKPDIIHASSPGIMVFGALAIAKLLSVPLVMSYHTHVPVYIPRYTFSWLVEPMWQIIRFLHRAADLTLVPSAAISKDFETAHVIS
;
A
#
# COMPACT_ATOMS: atom_id res chain seq x y z
N SER A 1 7.57 14.94 -5.19
CA SER A 1 8.04 14.21 -4.00
C SER A 1 8.04 15.16 -2.82
N PHE A 2 8.11 14.65 -1.60
CA PHE A 2 8.16 15.42 -0.35
C PHE A 2 9.02 14.68 0.69
N PRO A 3 9.64 15.37 1.66
CA PRO A 3 10.45 14.70 2.68
C PRO A 3 9.58 13.86 3.63
N CYS A 4 10.09 12.73 4.10
CA CYS A 4 9.46 11.98 5.18
C CYS A 4 9.52 12.81 6.49
N PRO A 5 8.40 13.00 7.23
CA PRO A 5 8.32 13.89 8.40
C PRO A 5 9.40 13.68 9.47
N LEU A 6 9.89 12.44 9.65
CA LEU A 6 10.94 12.09 10.63
C LEU A 6 12.29 11.76 9.97
N TYR A 7 12.34 11.68 8.65
CA TYR A 7 13.51 11.27 7.88
C TYR A 7 13.63 12.14 6.62
N GLY A 8 14.04 13.40 6.79
CA GLY A 8 14.08 14.39 5.69
C GLY A 8 14.97 14.01 4.50
N LYS A 9 15.90 13.07 4.68
CA LYS A 9 16.75 12.52 3.61
C LYS A 9 16.07 11.43 2.77
N VAL A 10 14.89 10.95 3.19
CA VAL A 10 14.12 9.92 2.49
C VAL A 10 12.98 10.61 1.74
N PRO A 11 13.13 10.85 0.41
CA PRO A 11 12.06 11.44 -0.38
C PRO A 11 10.93 10.42 -0.56
N LEU A 12 9.72 10.87 -0.27
CA LEU A 12 8.48 10.14 -0.51
C LEU A 12 7.80 10.66 -1.77
N SER A 13 7.13 9.78 -2.50
CA SER A 13 6.41 10.12 -3.73
C SER A 13 5.20 9.22 -3.91
N LEU A 14 4.10 9.80 -4.37
CA LEU A 14 2.92 9.07 -4.82
C LEU A 14 3.05 8.59 -6.27
N ALA A 15 4.07 9.04 -7.01
CA ALA A 15 4.23 8.74 -8.44
C ALA A 15 3.03 9.13 -9.34
N LEU A 16 2.20 10.10 -8.90
CA LEU A 16 1.00 10.56 -9.60
C LEU A 16 1.22 11.72 -10.58
N SER A 17 2.43 11.88 -11.15
CA SER A 17 2.65 12.95 -12.12
C SER A 17 2.02 12.58 -13.47
N PRO A 18 1.49 13.56 -14.25
CA PRO A 18 0.95 13.28 -15.59
C PRO A 18 1.92 12.54 -16.50
N ARG A 19 3.23 12.83 -16.36
CA ARG A 19 4.30 12.13 -17.07
C ARG A 19 4.33 10.64 -16.72
N ILE A 20 4.32 10.28 -15.43
CA ILE A 20 4.34 8.87 -15.01
C ILE A 20 3.08 8.15 -15.48
N ILE A 21 1.91 8.77 -15.28
CA ILE A 21 0.63 8.20 -15.72
C ILE A 21 0.66 7.93 -17.24
N SER A 22 1.16 8.89 -18.03
CA SER A 22 1.30 8.73 -19.48
C SER A 22 2.23 7.58 -19.86
N GLU A 23 3.38 7.45 -19.19
CA GLU A 23 4.31 6.35 -19.46
C GLU A 23 3.73 4.98 -19.09
N VAL A 24 3.01 4.88 -17.95
CA VAL A 24 2.32 3.64 -17.58
C VAL A 24 1.21 3.31 -18.59
N ALA A 25 0.44 4.30 -19.04
CA ALA A 25 -0.60 4.10 -20.06
C ALA A 25 -0.01 3.63 -21.41
N LYS A 26 1.15 4.16 -21.81
CA LYS A 26 1.86 3.72 -23.02
C LYS A 26 2.43 2.32 -22.90
N PHE A 27 2.90 1.95 -21.71
CA PHE A 27 3.40 0.61 -21.42
C PHE A 27 2.28 -0.45 -21.56
N LYS A 28 1.01 -0.07 -21.34
CA LYS A 28 -0.17 -0.96 -21.42
C LYS A 28 -0.01 -2.21 -20.55
N PRO A 29 0.16 -2.05 -19.22
CA PRO A 29 0.31 -3.20 -18.35
C PRO A 29 -0.96 -4.03 -18.30
N ASP A 30 -0.82 -5.35 -18.32
CA ASP A 30 -1.92 -6.28 -18.02
C ASP A 30 -2.24 -6.31 -16.51
N ILE A 31 -1.27 -5.94 -15.68
CA ILE A 31 -1.40 -5.94 -14.22
C ILE A 31 -0.48 -4.89 -13.59
N ILE A 32 -0.94 -4.30 -12.48
CA ILE A 32 -0.11 -3.46 -11.62
C ILE A 32 0.10 -4.20 -10.31
N HIS A 33 1.36 -4.39 -9.94
CA HIS A 33 1.74 -5.02 -8.67
C HIS A 33 2.39 -3.98 -7.75
N ALA A 34 1.90 -3.88 -6.52
CA ALA A 34 2.38 -2.94 -5.52
C ALA A 34 2.77 -3.66 -4.22
N SER A 35 3.87 -3.21 -3.62
CA SER A 35 4.36 -3.72 -2.34
C SER A 35 4.06 -2.72 -1.22
N SER A 36 3.33 -3.19 -0.22
CA SER A 36 2.91 -2.45 0.96
C SER A 36 3.69 -2.89 2.20
N PRO A 37 3.84 -2.02 3.22
CA PRO A 37 3.34 -0.65 3.30
C PRO A 37 4.29 0.35 2.65
N GLY A 38 3.74 1.31 1.91
CA GLY A 38 4.49 2.43 1.34
C GLY A 38 3.53 3.45 0.76
N ILE A 39 3.87 4.74 0.78
CA ILE A 39 2.95 5.78 0.31
C ILE A 39 2.65 5.68 -1.20
N MET A 40 3.58 5.11 -1.98
CA MET A 40 3.41 4.94 -3.42
C MET A 40 2.28 3.97 -3.80
N VAL A 41 1.84 3.09 -2.89
CA VAL A 41 0.73 2.16 -3.15
C VAL A 41 -0.60 2.89 -3.39
N PHE A 42 -0.79 4.09 -2.81
CA PHE A 42 -1.94 4.95 -3.12
C PHE A 42 -1.92 5.41 -4.58
N GLY A 43 -0.73 5.72 -5.10
CA GLY A 43 -0.54 6.06 -6.50
C GLY A 43 -0.76 4.87 -7.43
N ALA A 44 -0.24 3.70 -7.06
CA ALA A 44 -0.49 2.45 -7.80
C ALA A 44 -1.98 2.14 -7.87
N LEU A 45 -2.71 2.28 -6.77
CA LEU A 45 -4.17 2.13 -6.74
C LEU A 45 -4.87 3.13 -7.65
N ALA A 46 -4.53 4.41 -7.57
CA ALA A 46 -5.13 5.45 -8.40
C ALA A 46 -4.87 5.20 -9.90
N ILE A 47 -3.65 4.83 -10.29
CA ILE A 47 -3.30 4.53 -11.68
C ILE A 47 -4.01 3.27 -12.16
N ALA A 48 -4.07 2.21 -11.35
CA ALA A 48 -4.78 0.98 -11.69
C ALA A 48 -6.27 1.23 -11.95
N LYS A 49 -6.94 2.01 -11.09
CA LYS A 49 -8.35 2.38 -11.29
C LYS A 49 -8.53 3.30 -12.50
N LEU A 50 -7.63 4.26 -12.72
CA LEU A 50 -7.68 5.16 -13.87
C LEU A 50 -7.54 4.43 -15.21
N LEU A 51 -6.63 3.44 -15.27
CA LEU A 51 -6.37 2.67 -16.49
C LEU A 51 -7.24 1.41 -16.60
N SER A 52 -8.09 1.13 -15.62
CA SER A 52 -8.90 -0.09 -15.52
C SER A 52 -8.08 -1.38 -15.62
N VAL A 53 -6.92 -1.40 -14.94
CA VAL A 53 -5.99 -2.54 -14.90
C VAL A 53 -6.07 -3.20 -13.51
N PRO A 54 -6.07 -4.55 -13.42
CA PRO A 54 -6.05 -5.25 -12.14
C PRO A 54 -4.86 -4.85 -11.24
N LEU A 55 -5.13 -4.67 -9.95
CA LEU A 55 -4.14 -4.34 -8.93
C LEU A 55 -3.90 -5.52 -7.99
N VAL A 56 -2.64 -5.96 -7.90
CA VAL A 56 -2.17 -6.91 -6.89
C VAL A 56 -1.41 -6.16 -5.81
N MET A 57 -1.76 -6.39 -4.55
CA MET A 57 -1.12 -5.79 -3.39
C MET A 57 -0.40 -6.86 -2.57
N SER A 58 0.92 -6.81 -2.47
CA SER A 58 1.68 -7.66 -1.55
C SER A 58 1.97 -6.94 -0.25
N TYR A 59 1.79 -7.62 0.88
CA TYR A 59 2.11 -7.09 2.20
C TYR A 59 3.43 -7.67 2.69
N HIS A 60 4.43 -6.81 2.97
CA HIS A 60 5.77 -7.26 3.35
C HIS A 60 6.23 -6.80 4.74
N THR A 61 6.01 -5.53 5.09
CA THR A 61 6.45 -5.02 6.40
C THR A 61 5.30 -4.99 7.38
N HIS A 62 5.37 -5.83 8.43
CA HIS A 62 4.33 -5.97 9.43
C HIS A 62 4.30 -4.83 10.46
N VAL A 63 4.21 -3.59 9.98
CA VAL A 63 4.38 -2.36 10.78
C VAL A 63 3.46 -2.26 12.01
N PRO A 64 2.16 -2.67 11.97
CA PRO A 64 1.28 -2.58 13.15
C PRO A 64 1.78 -3.33 14.39
N VAL A 65 2.53 -4.43 14.22
CA VAL A 65 3.10 -5.19 15.36
C VAL A 65 4.35 -4.52 15.92
N TYR A 66 5.07 -3.74 15.10
CA TYR A 66 6.26 -3.04 15.55
C TYR A 66 5.93 -1.71 16.24
N ILE A 67 4.88 -0.98 15.82
CA ILE A 67 4.57 0.35 16.37
C ILE A 67 4.43 0.39 17.90
N PRO A 68 3.72 -0.55 18.57
CA PRO A 68 3.64 -0.55 20.04
C PRO A 68 5.01 -0.61 20.73
N ARG A 69 6.04 -1.14 20.05
CA ARG A 69 7.40 -1.27 20.57
C ARG A 69 8.28 -0.04 20.31
N TYR A 70 7.91 0.85 19.39
CA TYR A 70 8.79 1.92 18.93
C TYR A 70 8.35 3.34 19.29
N THR A 71 7.05 3.69 19.21
CA THR A 71 6.68 5.12 19.28
C THR A 71 5.31 5.40 19.91
N PHE A 72 4.22 5.06 19.22
CA PHE A 72 2.90 5.63 19.51
C PHE A 72 1.80 4.59 19.32
N SER A 73 1.39 3.92 20.40
CA SER A 73 0.33 2.90 20.36
C SER A 73 -0.99 3.38 19.76
N TRP A 74 -1.27 4.70 19.79
CA TRP A 74 -2.46 5.30 19.18
C TRP A 74 -2.45 5.28 17.63
N LEU A 75 -1.30 5.08 16.97
CA LEU A 75 -1.19 4.99 15.52
C LEU A 75 -1.58 3.62 14.95
N VAL A 76 -1.69 2.59 15.80
CA VAL A 76 -1.98 1.22 15.36
C VAL A 76 -3.32 1.14 14.64
N GLU A 77 -4.37 1.76 15.19
CA GLU A 77 -5.70 1.71 14.58
C GLU A 77 -5.79 2.47 13.24
N PRO A 78 -5.30 3.73 13.12
CA PRO A 78 -5.21 4.41 11.83
C PRO A 78 -4.44 3.62 10.77
N MET A 79 -3.38 2.91 11.16
CA MET A 79 -2.63 2.07 10.23
C MET A 79 -3.45 0.90 9.71
N TRP A 80 -4.18 0.21 10.59
CA TRP A 80 -5.09 -0.85 10.15
C TRP A 80 -6.19 -0.30 9.25
N GLN A 81 -6.71 0.90 9.50
CA GLN A 81 -7.66 1.55 8.60
C GLN A 81 -7.08 1.78 7.20
N ILE A 82 -5.84 2.24 7.10
CA ILE A 82 -5.14 2.43 5.83
C ILE A 82 -4.90 1.09 5.12
N ILE A 83 -4.45 0.08 5.85
CA ILE A 83 -4.24 -1.28 5.31
C ILE A 83 -5.56 -1.83 4.78
N ARG A 84 -6.64 -1.76 5.58
CA ARG A 84 -8.00 -2.15 5.17
C ARG A 84 -8.43 -1.45 3.90
N PHE A 85 -8.29 -0.13 3.83
CA PHE A 85 -8.69 0.65 2.67
C PHE A 85 -7.94 0.21 1.39
N LEU A 86 -6.61 0.11 1.47
CA LEU A 86 -5.77 -0.21 0.32
C LEU A 86 -5.97 -1.64 -0.17
N HIS A 87 -5.97 -2.61 0.75
CA HIS A 87 -6.07 -4.03 0.40
C HIS A 87 -7.46 -4.44 -0.06
N ARG A 88 -8.53 -3.79 0.44
CA ARG A 88 -9.90 -3.98 -0.07
C ARG A 88 -10.12 -3.39 -1.45
N ALA A 89 -9.36 -2.35 -1.80
CA ALA A 89 -9.46 -1.72 -3.11
C ALA A 89 -8.66 -2.44 -4.20
N ALA A 90 -7.74 -3.33 -3.80
CA ALA A 90 -6.97 -4.21 -4.69
C ALA A 90 -7.78 -5.44 -5.10
N ASP A 91 -7.53 -5.95 -6.31
CA ASP A 91 -8.22 -7.12 -6.86
C ASP A 91 -7.65 -8.43 -6.28
N LEU A 92 -6.38 -8.40 -5.83
CA LEU A 92 -5.75 -9.51 -5.12
C LEU A 92 -4.81 -8.98 -4.04
N THR A 93 -4.90 -9.57 -2.85
CA THR A 93 -3.96 -9.33 -1.74
C THR A 93 -3.11 -10.57 -1.50
N LEU A 94 -1.79 -10.39 -1.45
CA LEU A 94 -0.81 -11.42 -1.12
C LEU A 94 -0.17 -11.13 0.23
N VAL A 95 -0.19 -12.12 1.13
CA VAL A 95 0.44 -12.06 2.45
C VAL A 95 1.58 -13.08 2.54
N PRO A 96 2.62 -12.85 3.34
CA PRO A 96 3.85 -13.64 3.29
C PRO A 96 3.77 -14.95 4.07
N SER A 97 2.76 -15.11 4.94
CA SER A 97 2.54 -16.34 5.70
C SER A 97 1.09 -16.46 6.18
N ALA A 98 0.69 -17.66 6.56
CA ALA A 98 -0.62 -17.94 7.16
C ALA A 98 -0.86 -17.15 8.47
N ALA A 99 0.20 -16.87 9.24
CA ALA A 99 0.09 -16.04 10.43
C ALA A 99 -0.38 -14.62 10.09
N ILE A 100 0.19 -14.01 9.04
CA ILE A 100 -0.23 -12.67 8.59
C ILE A 100 -1.63 -12.71 7.96
N SER A 101 -1.99 -13.79 7.26
CA SER A 101 -3.37 -13.97 6.78
C SER A 101 -4.38 -13.91 7.92
N LYS A 102 -4.09 -14.62 9.03
CA LYS A 102 -4.95 -14.62 10.22
C LYS A 102 -5.05 -13.24 10.86
N ASP A 103 -3.96 -12.49 10.90
CA ASP A 103 -3.98 -11.10 11.40
C ASP A 103 -4.85 -10.21 10.50
N PHE A 104 -4.81 -10.40 9.18
CA PHE A 104 -5.65 -9.69 8.22
C PHE A 104 -7.13 -10.03 8.37
N GLU A 105 -7.47 -11.30 8.61
CA GLU A 105 -8.84 -11.74 8.91
C GLU A 105 -9.34 -11.11 10.22
N THR A 106 -8.52 -11.17 11.28
CA THR A 106 -8.84 -10.61 12.61
C THR A 106 -9.03 -9.10 12.55
N ALA A 107 -8.22 -8.41 11.75
CA ALA A 107 -8.31 -6.97 11.52
C ALA A 107 -9.37 -6.57 10.47
N HIS A 108 -10.13 -7.54 9.94
CA HIS A 108 -11.16 -7.36 8.91
C HIS A 108 -10.65 -6.66 7.64
N VAL A 109 -9.45 -6.99 7.19
CA VAL A 109 -8.84 -6.50 5.94
C VAL A 109 -9.39 -7.25 4.74
N ILE A 110 -9.35 -8.57 4.81
CA ILE A 110 -9.91 -9.48 3.80
C ILE A 110 -11.09 -10.23 4.40
N SER A 111 -12.09 -10.55 3.57
CA SER A 111 -13.32 -11.27 3.94
C SER A 111 -13.18 -12.76 3.72
#